data_AF-A0A8C6XWZ5-F1
#
_entry.id   AF-A0A8C6XWZ5-F1
#
_cell.length_a   1.000
_cell.length_b   1.000
_cell.length_c   1.000
_cell.angle_alpha   90.00
_cell.angle_beta   90.00
_cell.angle_gamma   90.00
#
_symmetry.space_group_name_H-M   'P 1'
#
loop_
_entity.id
_entity.type
_entity.pdbx_description
1 polymer ?
#
loop_
_entity_poly.entity_id
_entity_poly.type
_entity_poly.pdbx_seq_one_letter_code
_entity_poly.pdbx_strand_id
1 'polypeptide(L)'
;MSQHRHSGSSRGSGSSKVWHMEVDEESTLSQTQTLTQAQRSLEQHSPSEVEQKVNELVQFLLIKDQKKIPIKRIDILKYVLKDYKDLFPEILRRANQTLQQVFGLGVVEIDPKYHSYILISKFPPLEADTVNDDENTPKMGLLIVILSVIFMKGNVIKESAVWEMLRRLHIDCSGGKHRVFGDVKKLVTEEFVRQKYLEYSRLQHKDPPEFEFRWGPRAFKETSKKQILQFVAKIQRQNPKTWMSQYNEAEAEAGAVGKL
;
A
#
# COMPACT_ATOMS: atom_id res chain seq x y z
N MET A 1 -59.57 7.04 -46.29
CA MET A 1 -58.98 7.95 -45.27
C MET A 1 -60.02 8.13 -44.17
N SER A 2 -59.62 7.85 -42.92
CA SER A 2 -60.31 8.03 -41.61
C SER A 2 -61.66 7.32 -41.41
N GLN A 3 -61.75 6.22 -40.63
CA GLN A 3 -61.80 6.08 -39.15
C GLN A 3 -63.02 6.81 -38.52
N HIS A 4 -63.80 6.29 -37.57
CA HIS A 4 -63.78 5.14 -36.65
C HIS A 4 -65.21 5.01 -36.07
N ARG A 5 -65.66 3.80 -35.69
CA ARG A 5 -66.37 3.45 -34.43
C ARG A 5 -67.22 2.18 -34.63
N HIS A 6 -66.86 1.10 -33.96
CA HIS A 6 -67.83 0.13 -33.46
C HIS A 6 -67.34 -0.42 -32.12
N SER A 7 -68.19 -0.24 -31.12
CA SER A 7 -68.20 -0.94 -29.84
C SER A 7 -68.65 -2.39 -30.07
N GLY A 8 -68.05 -3.34 -29.36
CA GLY A 8 -68.35 -4.75 -29.50
C GLY A 8 -67.88 -5.58 -28.31
N SER A 9 -68.88 -6.17 -27.67
CA SER A 9 -68.90 -7.02 -26.48
C SER A 9 -67.96 -8.24 -26.47
N SER A 10 -67.80 -8.74 -25.24
CA SER A 10 -67.14 -9.94 -24.73
C SER A 10 -67.28 -11.26 -25.51
N ARG A 11 -66.20 -12.05 -25.45
CA ARG A 11 -66.10 -13.48 -25.03
C ARG A 11 -65.09 -14.23 -25.91
N GLY A 12 -64.00 -14.70 -25.29
CA GLY A 12 -63.03 -15.60 -25.91
C GLY A 12 -62.25 -16.35 -24.83
N SER A 13 -62.61 -17.61 -24.65
CA SER A 13 -61.97 -18.58 -23.76
C SER A 13 -60.53 -18.87 -24.21
N GLY A 14 -59.58 -19.01 -23.28
CA GLY A 14 -58.17 -19.22 -23.62
C GLY A 14 -57.30 -19.65 -22.43
N SER A 15 -57.33 -20.95 -22.15
CA SER A 15 -56.29 -21.81 -21.57
C SER A 15 -55.10 -21.17 -20.84
N SER A 16 -55.00 -21.42 -19.53
CA SER A 16 -53.81 -21.17 -18.71
C SER A 16 -52.61 -22.00 -19.19
N LYS A 17 -51.61 -21.35 -19.80
CA LYS A 17 -50.26 -21.90 -19.96
C LYS A 17 -49.39 -21.45 -18.79
N VAL A 18 -49.05 -22.39 -17.93
CA VAL A 18 -48.00 -22.28 -16.91
C VAL A 18 -46.66 -22.19 -17.64
N TRP A 19 -45.90 -21.13 -17.41
CA TRP A 19 -44.51 -21.05 -17.84
C TRP A 19 -43.65 -21.82 -16.84
N HIS A 20 -43.14 -22.97 -17.29
CA HIS A 20 -42.05 -23.68 -16.62
C HIS A 20 -40.80 -22.81 -16.74
N MET A 21 -40.28 -22.33 -15.61
CA MET A 21 -39.01 -21.60 -15.54
C MET A 21 -37.99 -22.61 -15.05
N GLU A 22 -37.26 -23.23 -16.00
CA GLU A 22 -36.08 -24.04 -15.70
C GLU A 22 -35.01 -23.08 -15.17
N VAL A 23 -34.58 -23.31 -13.92
CA VAL A 23 -33.48 -22.57 -13.31
C VAL A 23 -32.21 -23.35 -13.59
N ASP A 24 -31.29 -22.72 -14.31
CA ASP A 24 -29.93 -23.21 -14.59
C ASP A 24 -29.19 -23.60 -13.29
N GLU A 25 -29.08 -24.91 -13.04
CA GLU A 25 -28.39 -25.51 -11.88
C GLU A 25 -26.85 -25.46 -11.98
N GLU A 26 -26.26 -24.84 -13.00
CA GLU A 26 -24.81 -24.92 -13.21
C GLU A 26 -24.02 -23.78 -12.51
N SER A 27 -24.68 -22.67 -12.17
CA SER A 27 -24.02 -21.51 -11.54
C SER A 27 -23.94 -21.59 -10.01
N THR A 28 -24.74 -22.44 -9.37
CA THR A 28 -24.81 -22.55 -7.90
C THR A 28 -23.74 -23.51 -7.34
N LEU A 29 -23.34 -24.51 -8.12
CA LEU A 29 -22.34 -25.52 -7.71
C LEU A 29 -20.96 -24.92 -7.40
N SER A 30 -20.50 -23.95 -8.20
CA SER A 30 -19.18 -23.32 -8.04
C SER A 30 -19.07 -22.46 -6.78
N GLN A 31 -20.16 -21.78 -6.40
CA GLN A 31 -20.19 -20.90 -5.23
C GLN A 31 -20.39 -21.69 -3.93
N THR A 32 -21.04 -22.85 -4.00
CA THR A 32 -21.25 -23.74 -2.85
C THR A 32 -20.00 -24.60 -2.56
N GLN A 33 -19.24 -24.96 -3.59
CA GLN A 33 -17.97 -25.69 -3.46
C GLN A 33 -16.87 -24.89 -2.75
N THR A 34 -16.81 -23.57 -2.97
CA THR A 34 -15.82 -22.70 -2.31
C THR A 34 -16.13 -22.45 -0.83
N LEU A 35 -17.42 -22.28 -0.50
CA LEU A 35 -17.90 -22.20 0.89
C LEU A 35 -17.61 -23.50 1.67
N THR A 36 -17.90 -24.66 1.06
CA THR A 36 -17.69 -25.96 1.71
C THR A 36 -16.22 -26.32 1.90
N GLN A 37 -15.31 -25.86 1.03
CA GLN A 37 -13.87 -26.08 1.23
C GLN A 37 -13.32 -25.24 2.39
N ALA A 38 -13.71 -23.96 2.49
CA ALA A 38 -13.33 -23.10 3.61
C ALA A 38 -13.92 -23.58 4.95
N GLN A 39 -15.16 -24.09 4.93
CA GLN A 39 -15.81 -24.67 6.11
C GLN A 39 -15.14 -25.99 6.53
N ARG A 40 -14.80 -26.89 5.60
CA ARG A 40 -14.08 -28.15 5.90
C ARG A 40 -12.66 -27.92 6.43
N SER A 41 -11.95 -26.90 5.93
CA SER A 41 -10.64 -26.51 6.48
C SER A 41 -10.75 -25.90 7.88
N LEU A 42 -11.86 -25.24 8.23
CA LEU A 42 -12.15 -24.82 9.61
C LEU A 42 -12.48 -26.01 10.53
N GLU A 43 -13.10 -27.07 10.01
CA GLU A 43 -13.42 -28.28 10.79
C GLU A 43 -12.18 -29.16 11.08
N GLN A 44 -11.09 -29.00 10.33
CA GLN A 44 -9.84 -29.74 10.56
C GLN A 44 -8.99 -29.19 11.72
N HIS A 45 -9.22 -27.94 12.14
CA HIS A 45 -8.38 -27.26 13.11
C HIS A 45 -9.21 -26.70 14.26
N SER A 46 -8.74 -26.86 15.49
CA SER A 46 -9.46 -26.32 16.64
C SER A 46 -9.44 -24.78 16.63
N PRO A 47 -10.52 -24.10 17.08
CA PRO A 47 -10.54 -22.64 17.17
C PRO A 47 -9.38 -22.06 17.98
N SER A 48 -8.91 -22.79 19.01
CA SER A 48 -7.77 -22.38 19.83
C SER A 48 -6.44 -22.38 19.06
N GLU A 49 -6.24 -23.31 18.14
CA GLU A 49 -5.02 -23.36 17.31
C GLU A 49 -4.99 -22.19 16.31
N VAL A 50 -6.15 -21.84 15.75
CA VAL A 50 -6.26 -20.68 14.85
C VAL A 50 -5.94 -19.38 15.59
N GLU A 51 -6.46 -19.19 16.80
CA GLU A 51 -6.14 -18.02 17.63
C GLU A 51 -4.65 -17.96 18.02
N GLN A 52 -4.02 -19.11 18.32
CA GLN A 52 -2.58 -19.16 18.53
C GLN A 52 -1.81 -18.68 17.28
N LYS A 53 -2.23 -19.12 16.08
CA LYS A 53 -1.61 -18.69 14.82
C LYS A 53 -1.81 -17.21 14.53
N VAL A 54 -2.95 -16.64 14.90
CA VAL A 54 -3.20 -15.19 14.84
C VAL A 54 -2.19 -14.44 15.71
N ASN A 55 -2.00 -14.85 16.96
CA ASN A 55 -1.06 -14.22 17.88
C ASN A 55 0.40 -14.33 17.41
N GLU A 56 0.80 -15.52 16.94
CA GLU A 56 2.12 -15.73 16.32
C GLU A 56 2.32 -14.82 15.10
N LEU A 57 1.30 -14.64 14.27
CA LEU A 57 1.36 -13.74 13.12
C LEU A 57 1.51 -12.27 13.56
N VAL A 58 0.73 -11.81 14.54
CA VAL A 58 0.85 -10.44 15.06
C VAL A 58 2.27 -10.17 15.57
N GLN A 59 2.81 -11.06 16.39
CA GLN A 59 4.18 -10.93 16.91
C GLN A 59 5.21 -10.92 15.77
N PHE A 60 5.07 -11.82 14.80
CA PHE A 60 5.95 -11.89 13.64
C PHE A 60 5.95 -10.58 12.84
N LEU A 61 4.76 -10.01 12.58
CA LEU A 61 4.62 -8.76 11.84
C LEU A 61 5.28 -7.59 12.57
N LEU A 62 5.08 -7.46 13.89
CA LEU A 62 5.68 -6.40 14.70
C LEU A 62 7.21 -6.49 14.70
N ILE A 63 7.78 -7.69 14.84
CA ILE A 63 9.24 -7.89 14.82
C ILE A 63 9.81 -7.55 13.43
N LYS A 64 9.14 -7.98 12.36
CA LYS A 64 9.61 -7.71 11.00
C LYS A 64 9.53 -6.24 10.61
N ASP A 65 8.55 -5.50 11.13
CA ASP A 65 8.39 -4.08 10.82
C ASP A 65 9.47 -3.18 11.44
N GLN A 66 10.21 -3.65 12.46
CA GLN A 66 11.33 -2.88 13.05
C GLN A 66 12.38 -2.46 12.01
N LYS A 67 12.67 -3.33 11.04
CA LYS A 67 13.64 -3.01 9.95
C LYS A 67 12.99 -2.26 8.78
N LYS A 68 11.68 -2.06 8.81
CA LYS A 68 10.88 -1.43 7.75
C LYS A 68 11.09 -2.12 6.38
N ILE A 69 11.41 -3.41 6.36
CA ILE A 69 11.51 -4.19 5.13
C ILE A 69 10.12 -4.81 4.86
N PRO A 70 9.59 -4.73 3.63
CA PRO A 70 8.32 -5.36 3.30
C PRO A 70 8.32 -6.85 3.60
N ILE A 71 7.21 -7.30 4.18
CA ILE A 71 7.00 -8.66 4.64
C ILE A 71 6.36 -9.45 3.52
N LYS A 72 7.03 -10.50 3.03
CA LYS A 72 6.53 -11.31 1.93
C LYS A 72 5.55 -12.36 2.43
N ARG A 73 4.48 -12.62 1.68
CA ARG A 73 3.52 -13.70 1.97
C ARG A 73 4.20 -15.06 2.14
N ILE A 74 5.19 -15.36 1.30
CA ILE A 74 5.93 -16.62 1.37
C ILE A 74 6.63 -16.82 2.73
N ASP A 75 7.15 -15.75 3.33
CA ASP A 75 7.80 -15.80 4.64
C ASP A 75 6.77 -16.03 5.75
N ILE A 76 5.60 -15.39 5.67
CA ILE A 76 4.50 -15.63 6.61
C ILE A 76 4.05 -17.10 6.55
N LEU A 77 3.83 -17.62 5.34
CA LEU A 77 3.42 -19.01 5.13
C LEU A 77 4.47 -19.99 5.65
N LYS A 78 5.76 -19.71 5.45
CA LYS A 78 6.86 -20.59 5.83
C LYS A 78 7.13 -20.59 7.34
N TYR A 79 7.19 -19.41 7.96
CA TYR A 79 7.67 -19.27 9.34
C TYR A 79 6.55 -19.31 10.38
N VAL A 80 5.33 -18.88 10.03
CA VAL A 80 4.20 -18.78 10.95
C VAL A 80 3.18 -19.89 10.70
N LEU A 81 2.62 -19.93 9.50
CA LEU A 81 1.46 -20.79 9.22
C LEU A 81 1.81 -22.25 9.04
N LYS A 82 2.93 -22.58 8.36
CA LYS A 82 3.39 -23.95 8.10
C LYS A 82 2.30 -24.81 7.46
N ASP A 83 1.53 -25.56 8.24
CA ASP A 83 0.46 -26.44 7.76
C ASP A 83 -0.89 -25.70 7.61
N TYR A 84 -1.05 -24.52 8.22
CA TYR A 84 -2.28 -23.72 8.24
C TYR A 84 -2.40 -22.77 7.02
N LYS A 85 -1.85 -23.14 5.86
CA LYS A 85 -1.77 -22.25 4.68
C LYS A 85 -3.15 -21.88 4.12
N ASP A 86 -4.09 -22.81 4.18
CA ASP A 86 -5.44 -22.65 3.63
C ASP A 86 -6.26 -21.63 4.43
N LEU A 87 -5.91 -21.44 5.72
CA LEU A 87 -6.53 -20.47 6.61
C LEU A 87 -5.84 -19.10 6.59
N PHE A 88 -4.86 -18.88 5.71
CA PHE A 88 -4.12 -17.61 5.64
C PHE A 88 -5.03 -16.38 5.54
N PRO A 89 -6.06 -16.32 4.67
CA PRO A 89 -6.90 -15.13 4.55
C PRO A 89 -7.61 -14.78 5.87
N GLU A 90 -8.11 -15.79 6.59
CA GLU A 90 -8.82 -15.59 7.85
C GLU A 90 -7.87 -15.22 8.99
N ILE A 91 -6.71 -15.88 9.08
CA ILE A 91 -5.70 -15.56 10.09
C ILE A 91 -5.14 -14.15 9.88
N LEU A 92 -4.88 -13.76 8.63
CA LEU A 92 -4.44 -12.41 8.30
C LEU A 92 -5.50 -11.37 8.65
N ARG A 93 -6.78 -11.65 8.39
CA ARG A 93 -7.90 -10.76 8.72
C ARG A 93 -7.98 -10.51 10.23
N ARG A 94 -7.94 -11.57 11.05
CA ARG A 94 -7.96 -11.47 12.52
C ARG A 94 -6.69 -10.80 13.08
N ALA A 95 -5.52 -11.10 12.53
CA ALA A 95 -4.27 -10.46 12.92
C ALA A 95 -4.29 -8.96 12.59
N ASN A 96 -4.78 -8.56 11.42
CA ASN A 96 -4.93 -7.15 11.04
C ASN A 96 -5.93 -6.43 11.95
N GLN A 97 -7.05 -7.07 12.32
CA GLN A 97 -8.00 -6.51 13.28
C GLN A 97 -7.35 -6.29 14.65
N THR A 98 -6.59 -7.27 15.15
CA THR A 98 -5.86 -7.16 16.42
C THR A 98 -4.82 -6.05 16.38
N LEU A 99 -4.03 -5.96 15.30
CA LEU A 99 -3.05 -4.89 15.10
C LEU A 99 -3.70 -3.51 15.13
N GLN A 100 -4.88 -3.36 14.51
CA GLN A 100 -5.59 -2.09 14.48
C GLN A 100 -6.15 -1.72 15.85
N GLN A 101 -6.79 -2.67 16.53
CA GLN A 101 -7.47 -2.42 17.80
C GLN A 101 -6.51 -2.24 18.97
N VAL A 102 -5.43 -3.00 19.02
CA VAL A 102 -4.50 -3.03 20.17
C VAL A 102 -3.30 -2.12 19.94
N PHE A 103 -2.74 -2.10 18.73
CA PHE A 103 -1.49 -1.40 18.42
C PHE A 103 -1.68 -0.13 17.57
N GLY A 104 -2.88 0.10 17.03
CA GLY A 104 -3.11 1.21 16.10
C GLY A 104 -2.43 1.04 14.74
N LEU A 105 -2.00 -0.18 14.39
CA LEU A 105 -1.29 -0.49 13.15
C LEU A 105 -2.20 -1.24 12.18
N GLY A 106 -2.08 -0.96 10.89
CA GLY A 106 -2.77 -1.69 9.84
C GLY A 106 -1.79 -2.41 8.92
N VAL A 107 -2.12 -3.66 8.56
CA VAL A 107 -1.42 -4.38 7.50
C VAL A 107 -1.90 -3.87 6.15
N VAL A 108 -0.98 -3.44 5.29
CA VAL A 108 -1.28 -2.95 3.94
C VAL A 108 -0.43 -3.68 2.92
N GLU A 109 -1.06 -4.17 1.85
CA GLU A 109 -0.36 -4.74 0.71
C GLU A 109 0.14 -3.62 -0.19
N ILE A 110 1.44 -3.62 -0.47
CA ILE A 110 2.11 -2.63 -1.33
C ILE A 110 2.37 -3.16 -2.74
N ASP A 111 2.35 -4.48 -2.90
CA ASP A 111 2.66 -5.15 -4.15
C ASP A 111 1.81 -6.42 -4.29
N PRO A 112 0.70 -6.36 -5.05
CA PRO A 112 -0.17 -7.51 -5.29
C PRO A 112 0.49 -8.63 -6.10
N LYS A 113 1.50 -8.31 -6.91
CA LYS A 113 2.17 -9.30 -7.78
C LYS A 113 3.11 -10.18 -6.97
N TYR A 114 3.82 -9.60 -6.01
CA TYR A 114 4.77 -10.31 -5.16
C TYR A 114 4.24 -10.57 -3.74
N HIS A 115 2.98 -10.22 -3.46
CA HIS A 115 2.31 -10.32 -2.17
C HIS A 115 3.18 -9.81 -1.01
N SER A 116 3.55 -8.54 -1.09
CA SER A 116 4.38 -7.87 -0.08
C SER A 116 3.54 -6.91 0.76
N TYR A 117 3.70 -7.00 2.07
CA TYR A 117 2.95 -6.26 3.07
C TYR A 117 3.85 -5.33 3.90
N ILE A 118 3.28 -4.25 4.43
CA ILE A 118 3.90 -3.37 5.41
C ILE A 118 2.92 -3.08 6.55
N LEU A 119 3.44 -2.62 7.69
CA LEU A 119 2.61 -2.04 8.76
C LEU A 119 2.62 -0.51 8.64
N ILE A 120 1.43 0.09 8.72
CA ILE A 120 1.24 1.53 8.69
C ILE A 120 0.47 1.96 9.94
N SER A 121 0.87 3.06 10.56
CA SER A 121 0.09 3.69 11.62
C SER A 121 -1.24 4.20 11.09
N LYS A 122 -2.35 3.83 11.73
CA LYS A 122 -3.69 4.35 11.42
C LYS A 122 -3.97 5.68 12.11
N PHE A 123 -3.20 6.01 13.14
CA PHE A 123 -3.30 7.29 13.81
C PHE A 123 -2.42 8.31 13.08
N PRO A 124 -2.92 9.55 12.87
CA PRO A 124 -2.06 10.63 12.41
C PRO A 124 -0.88 10.74 13.38
N PRO A 125 0.32 11.12 12.89
CA PRO A 125 1.43 11.41 13.78
C PRO A 125 0.90 12.38 14.83
N LEU A 126 0.89 11.96 16.10
CA LEU A 126 0.52 12.86 17.17
C LEU A 126 1.47 14.05 17.03
N GLU A 127 0.94 15.27 17.00
CA GLU A 127 1.76 16.48 17.14
C GLU A 127 2.32 16.47 18.56
N ALA A 128 3.33 15.65 18.76
CA ALA A 128 3.98 15.42 20.01
C ALA A 128 5.45 15.24 19.67
N ASP A 129 6.23 16.17 20.23
CA ASP A 129 7.57 15.99 20.77
C ASP A 129 7.84 14.54 21.18
N THR A 130 8.03 13.66 20.20
CA THR A 130 8.43 12.29 20.43
C THR A 130 9.92 12.36 20.58
N VAL A 131 10.29 12.66 21.83
CA VAL A 131 11.58 12.39 22.46
C VAL A 131 11.79 10.88 22.47
N ASN A 132 11.86 10.27 21.29
CA ASN A 132 12.46 8.97 21.10
C ASN A 132 13.72 9.24 20.30
N ASP A 133 14.84 9.11 21.00
CA ASP A 133 16.21 9.04 20.49
C ASP A 133 16.39 7.78 19.63
N ASP A 134 15.48 7.58 18.68
CA ASP A 134 15.55 6.51 17.71
C ASP A 134 16.48 7.02 16.60
N GLU A 135 17.59 6.32 16.38
CA GLU A 135 18.60 6.61 15.35
C GLU A 135 17.98 6.77 13.94
N ASN A 136 16.74 6.28 13.79
CA ASN A 136 15.96 6.33 12.57
C ASN A 136 15.25 7.67 12.32
N THR A 137 14.98 8.49 13.35
CA THR A 137 14.27 9.76 13.19
C THR A 137 14.98 10.72 12.23
N PRO A 138 16.31 10.94 12.34
CA PRO A 138 17.03 11.74 11.36
C PRO A 138 17.02 11.13 9.96
N LYS A 139 17.14 9.79 9.84
CA LYS A 139 17.14 9.07 8.55
C LYS A 139 15.79 9.24 7.84
N MET A 140 14.68 9.19 8.58
CA MET A 140 13.35 9.49 8.05
C MET A 140 13.22 10.95 7.61
N GLY A 141 13.78 11.90 8.36
CA GLY A 141 13.84 13.30 7.94
C GLY A 141 14.57 13.48 6.60
N LEU A 142 15.73 12.82 6.44
CA LEU A 142 16.48 12.83 5.19
C LEU A 142 15.68 12.22 4.04
N LEU A 143 14.98 11.11 4.29
CA LEU A 143 14.11 10.48 3.31
C LEU A 143 13.00 11.44 2.83
N ILE A 144 12.33 12.14 3.75
CA ILE A 144 11.29 13.12 3.40
C ILE A 144 11.86 14.24 2.53
N VAL A 145 13.07 14.72 2.80
CA VAL A 145 13.75 15.72 1.96
C VAL A 145 14.02 15.18 0.56
N ILE A 146 14.51 13.94 0.43
CA ILE A 146 14.76 13.31 -0.87
C ILE A 146 13.45 13.13 -1.66
N LEU A 147 12.40 12.59 -1.02
CA LEU A 147 11.07 12.43 -1.62
C LEU A 147 10.50 13.78 -2.09
N SER A 148 10.69 14.84 -1.28
CA SER A 148 10.31 16.20 -1.63
C SER A 148 10.98 16.66 -2.91
N VAL A 149 12.30 16.49 -3.03
CA VAL A 149 13.02 16.95 -4.22
C VAL A 149 12.68 16.12 -5.46
N ILE A 150 12.46 14.81 -5.33
CA ILE A 150 11.95 13.98 -6.43
C ILE A 150 10.61 14.51 -6.93
N PHE A 151 9.68 14.80 -6.02
CA PHE A 151 8.36 15.33 -6.37
C PHE A 151 8.47 16.71 -7.04
N MET A 152 9.26 17.63 -6.47
CA MET A 152 9.47 18.97 -7.01
C MET A 152 10.14 18.98 -8.40
N LYS A 153 10.91 17.93 -8.74
CA LYS A 153 11.54 17.75 -10.06
C LYS A 153 10.70 16.98 -11.08
N GLY A 154 9.43 16.67 -10.77
CA GLY A 154 8.52 15.98 -11.69
C GLY A 154 8.51 14.47 -11.52
N ASN A 155 8.60 13.98 -10.29
CA ASN A 155 8.51 12.56 -9.86
C ASN A 155 9.69 11.65 -10.23
N VAL A 156 10.61 12.11 -11.09
CA VAL A 156 11.80 11.38 -11.49
C VAL A 156 13.01 12.30 -11.42
N ILE A 157 14.10 11.83 -10.85
CA ILE A 157 15.34 12.61 -10.77
C ILE A 157 16.55 11.73 -11.04
N LYS A 158 17.56 12.29 -11.72
CA LYS A 158 18.85 11.61 -11.90
C LYS A 158 19.60 11.47 -10.58
N GLU A 159 20.31 10.37 -10.43
CA GLU A 159 21.17 10.10 -9.28
C GLU A 159 22.14 11.27 -9.01
N SER A 160 22.77 11.81 -10.04
CA SER A 160 23.72 12.94 -9.93
C SER A 160 23.12 14.19 -9.26
N ALA A 161 21.86 14.49 -9.56
CA ALA A 161 21.17 15.64 -8.98
C ALA A 161 20.79 15.42 -7.50
N VAL A 162 20.51 14.17 -7.10
CA VAL A 162 20.32 13.82 -5.69
C VAL A 162 21.62 14.03 -4.91
N TRP A 163 22.75 13.55 -5.43
CA TRP A 163 24.04 13.75 -4.78
C TRP A 163 24.48 15.22 -4.77
N GLU A 164 24.17 16.01 -5.80
CA GLU A 164 24.43 17.45 -5.79
C GLU A 164 23.63 18.17 -4.70
N MET A 165 22.34 17.85 -4.55
CA MET A 165 21.51 18.36 -3.46
C MET A 165 22.09 17.99 -2.09
N LEU A 166 22.46 16.73 -1.87
CA LEU A 166 23.01 16.28 -0.59
C LEU A 166 24.32 17.02 -0.24
N ARG A 167 25.17 17.27 -1.24
CA ARG A 167 26.37 18.11 -1.07
C ARG A 167 26.03 19.55 -0.67
N ARG A 168 24.98 20.15 -1.25
CA ARG A 168 24.50 21.50 -0.88
C ARG A 168 23.94 21.55 0.54
N LEU A 169 23.46 20.43 1.08
CA LEU A 169 23.02 20.28 2.46
C LEU A 169 24.17 19.94 3.42
N HIS A 170 25.43 20.02 2.97
CA HIS A 170 26.63 19.64 3.72
C HIS A 170 26.65 18.18 4.20
N ILE A 171 25.90 17.30 3.52
CA ILE A 171 25.94 15.86 3.74
C ILE A 171 26.99 15.26 2.82
N ASP A 172 28.22 15.12 3.33
CA ASP A 172 29.32 14.60 2.54
C ASP A 172 29.18 13.08 2.33
N CYS A 173 29.29 12.67 1.06
CA CYS A 173 29.26 11.28 0.62
C CYS A 173 30.66 10.76 0.24
N SER A 174 31.69 11.61 0.34
CA SER A 174 33.06 11.33 -0.13
C SER A 174 34.07 11.00 0.98
N GLY A 175 33.77 11.35 2.24
CA GLY A 175 34.73 11.32 3.36
C GLY A 175 34.51 10.26 4.47
N GLY A 176 33.72 9.21 4.25
CA GLY A 176 33.47 8.14 5.24
C GLY A 176 32.06 8.14 5.84
N LYS A 177 31.87 7.44 6.98
CA LYS A 177 30.55 7.33 7.64
C LYS A 177 30.17 8.67 8.29
N HIS A 178 29.05 9.27 7.89
CA HIS A 178 28.46 10.44 8.52
C HIS A 178 28.03 10.13 9.97
N ARG A 179 28.26 11.05 10.90
CA ARG A 179 27.98 10.85 12.34
C ARG A 179 26.52 10.45 12.63
N VAL A 180 25.58 10.98 11.86
CA VAL A 180 24.13 10.78 12.06
C VAL A 180 23.54 9.76 11.07
N PHE A 181 24.10 9.67 9.86
CA PHE A 181 23.48 8.90 8.76
C PHE A 181 24.30 7.65 8.39
N GLY A 182 25.48 7.47 8.98
CA GLY A 182 26.40 6.41 8.59
C GLY A 182 26.84 6.55 7.13
N ASP A 183 26.82 5.45 6.39
CA ASP A 183 27.10 5.47 4.96
C ASP A 183 25.86 5.97 4.20
N VAL A 184 25.87 7.26 3.85
CA VAL A 184 24.76 7.94 3.16
C VAL A 184 24.49 7.31 1.80
N LYS A 185 25.55 6.87 1.11
CA LYS A 185 25.39 6.23 -0.21
C LYS A 185 24.59 4.95 -0.06
N LYS A 186 25.04 4.08 0.85
CA LYS A 186 24.36 2.82 1.18
C LYS A 186 22.93 3.05 1.69
N LEU A 187 22.73 4.06 2.54
CA LEU A 187 21.42 4.41 3.08
C LEU A 187 20.42 4.72 1.94
N VAL A 188 20.81 5.58 0.99
CA VAL A 188 19.92 6.01 -0.09
C VAL A 188 19.75 4.94 -1.17
N THR A 189 20.84 4.29 -1.63
CA THR A 189 20.78 3.35 -2.76
C THR A 189 20.38 1.93 -2.36
N GLU A 190 20.63 1.51 -1.12
CA GLU A 190 20.30 0.15 -0.66
C GLU A 190 19.18 0.15 0.37
N GLU A 191 19.29 0.93 1.45
CA GLU A 191 18.36 0.82 2.57
C GLU A 191 16.97 1.36 2.23
N PHE A 192 16.86 2.61 1.76
CA PHE A 192 15.57 3.17 1.34
C PHE A 192 14.95 2.43 0.15
N VAL A 193 15.78 1.87 -0.73
CA VAL A 193 15.31 1.03 -1.85
C VAL A 193 14.78 -0.32 -1.34
N ARG A 194 15.49 -0.95 -0.40
CA ARG A 194 15.05 -2.22 0.22
C ARG A 194 13.79 -2.04 1.06
N GLN A 195 13.64 -0.89 1.72
CA GLN A 195 12.42 -0.51 2.43
C GLN A 195 11.28 -0.11 1.48
N LYS A 196 11.54 0.00 0.17
CA LYS A 196 10.57 0.39 -0.88
C LYS A 196 10.06 1.82 -0.78
N TYR A 197 10.80 2.71 -0.13
CA TYR A 197 10.54 4.14 -0.19
C TYR A 197 11.02 4.76 -1.50
N LEU A 198 12.13 4.25 -2.04
CA LEU A 198 12.69 4.69 -3.31
C LEU A 198 12.74 3.53 -4.30
N GLU A 199 12.55 3.85 -5.56
CA GLU A 199 12.92 2.99 -6.68
C GLU A 199 14.18 3.53 -7.33
N TYR A 200 15.13 2.64 -7.56
CA TYR A 200 16.42 2.95 -8.18
C TYR A 200 16.54 2.15 -9.47
N SER A 201 16.49 2.83 -10.61
CA SER A 201 16.50 2.22 -11.94
C SER A 201 17.66 2.76 -12.78
N ARG A 202 18.24 1.86 -13.59
CA ARG A 202 19.23 2.23 -14.60
C ARG A 202 18.50 2.74 -15.84
N LEU A 203 18.95 3.88 -16.38
CA LEU A 203 18.49 4.38 -17.66
C LEU A 203 18.93 3.44 -18.77
N GLN A 204 17.96 2.98 -19.57
CA GLN A 204 18.25 2.12 -20.71
C GLN A 204 19.04 2.88 -21.78
N HIS A 205 19.97 2.18 -22.43
CA HIS A 205 20.71 2.66 -23.62
C HIS A 205 21.59 3.91 -23.42
N LYS A 206 22.04 4.19 -22.18
CA LYS A 206 23.03 5.22 -21.86
C LYS A 206 24.41 4.62 -21.58
N ASP A 207 25.42 5.11 -22.27
CA ASP A 207 26.85 4.85 -22.00
C ASP A 207 27.58 6.20 -21.84
N PRO A 208 28.07 6.57 -20.64
CA PRO A 208 28.14 5.76 -19.43
C PRO A 208 26.77 5.48 -18.77
N PRO A 209 26.66 4.44 -17.93
CA PRO A 209 25.43 4.11 -17.20
C PRO A 209 24.95 5.29 -16.34
N GLU A 210 23.75 5.79 -16.62
CA GLU A 210 23.06 6.77 -15.77
C GLU A 210 21.96 6.07 -14.96
N PHE A 211 21.75 6.51 -13.72
CA PHE A 211 20.69 6.00 -12.85
C PHE A 211 19.72 7.11 -12.44
N GLU A 212 18.50 6.72 -12.09
CA GLU A 212 17.45 7.61 -11.64
C GLU A 212 16.74 7.08 -10.39
N PHE A 213 16.18 8.01 -9.62
CA PHE A 213 15.35 7.74 -8.46
C PHE A 213 13.91 8.15 -8.71
N ARG A 214 13.00 7.34 -8.18
CA ARG A 214 11.56 7.57 -8.13
C ARG A 214 11.01 7.24 -6.75
N TRP A 215 9.79 7.68 -6.47
CA TRP A 215 9.07 7.23 -5.28
C TRP A 215 8.75 5.74 -5.41
N GLY A 216 9.01 4.99 -4.34
CA GLY A 216 8.63 3.59 -4.25
C GLY A 216 7.24 3.39 -3.66
N PRO A 217 6.71 2.16 -3.74
CA PRO A 217 5.32 1.86 -3.37
C PRO A 217 5.03 2.09 -1.87
N ARG A 218 6.04 1.99 -0.99
CA ARG A 218 5.87 2.32 0.44
C ARG A 218 5.65 3.82 0.65
N ALA A 219 6.38 4.66 -0.09
CA ALA A 219 6.24 6.12 0.02
C ALA A 219 4.81 6.56 -0.28
N PHE A 220 4.19 6.04 -1.33
CA PHE A 220 2.79 6.34 -1.68
C PHE A 220 1.75 5.88 -0.65
N LYS A 221 2.10 4.95 0.26
CA LYS A 221 1.20 4.48 1.31
C LYS A 221 1.38 5.20 2.63
N GLU A 222 2.60 5.63 2.96
CA GLU A 222 2.89 6.34 4.22
C GLU A 222 2.81 7.86 4.09
N THR A 223 3.01 8.40 2.90
CA THR A 223 2.89 9.84 2.63
C THR A 223 2.09 10.08 1.34
N SER A 224 1.61 11.31 1.19
CA SER A 224 0.98 11.81 -0.03
C SER A 224 1.79 12.95 -0.63
N LYS A 225 1.65 13.18 -1.95
CA LYS A 225 2.25 14.36 -2.60
C LYS A 225 1.74 15.66 -1.98
N LYS A 226 0.49 15.67 -1.51
CA LYS A 226 -0.11 16.80 -0.80
C LYS A 226 0.60 17.12 0.51
N GLN A 227 0.89 16.11 1.35
CA GLN A 227 1.64 16.30 2.59
C GLN A 227 3.06 16.80 2.32
N ILE A 228 3.74 16.23 1.31
CA ILE A 228 5.07 16.68 0.89
C ILE A 228 5.04 18.13 0.37
N LEU A 229 4.03 18.50 -0.42
CA LEU A 229 3.88 19.86 -0.92
C LEU A 229 3.66 20.87 0.22
N GLN A 230 2.83 20.51 1.21
CA GLN A 230 2.62 21.32 2.42
C GLN A 230 3.92 21.47 3.23
N PHE A 231 4.70 20.40 3.36
CA PHE A 231 6.00 20.42 4.02
C PHE A 231 6.98 21.38 3.32
N VAL A 232 7.12 21.28 2.00
CA VAL A 232 7.98 22.17 1.20
C VAL A 232 7.53 23.63 1.31
N ALA A 233 6.23 23.87 1.21
CA ALA A 233 5.63 25.20 1.36
C ALA A 233 5.94 25.83 2.73
N LYS A 234 5.85 25.03 3.81
CA LYS A 234 6.19 25.47 5.17
C LYS A 234 7.66 25.86 5.29
N ILE A 235 8.58 25.06 4.73
CA ILE A 235 10.03 25.35 4.76
C ILE A 235 10.36 26.61 3.99
N GLN A 236 9.81 26.77 2.79
CA GLN A 236 10.11 27.91 1.93
C GLN A 236 9.28 29.16 2.26
N ARG A 237 8.34 29.06 3.20
CA ARG A 237 7.35 30.11 3.54
C ARG A 237 6.61 30.63 2.30
N GLN A 238 6.29 29.73 1.38
CA GLN A 238 5.56 30.03 0.14
C GLN A 238 4.21 29.33 0.11
N ASN A 239 3.30 29.83 -0.70
CA ASN A 239 2.01 29.17 -0.91
C ASN A 239 2.21 27.90 -1.75
N PRO A 240 1.65 26.74 -1.37
CA PRO A 240 1.65 25.53 -2.21
C PRO A 240 1.20 25.77 -3.66
N LYS A 241 0.29 26.74 -3.87
CA LYS A 241 -0.24 27.12 -5.18
C LYS A 241 0.78 27.81 -6.09
N THR A 242 1.91 28.27 -5.57
CA THR A 242 3.02 28.79 -6.40
C THR A 242 3.52 27.72 -7.38
N TRP A 243 3.46 26.45 -6.99
CA TRP A 243 3.80 25.31 -7.84
C TRP A 243 2.53 24.67 -8.42
N MET A 244 1.86 25.38 -9.34
CA MET A 244 0.56 24.93 -9.88
C MET A 244 0.58 23.51 -10.46
N SER A 245 1.65 23.11 -11.16
CA SER A 245 1.77 21.75 -11.72
C SER A 245 1.75 20.69 -10.62
N GLN A 246 2.56 20.89 -9.59
CA GLN A 246 2.70 19.99 -8.44
C GLN A 246 1.43 20.01 -7.58
N TYR A 247 0.81 21.18 -7.40
CA TYR A 247 -0.46 21.34 -6.68
C TYR A 247 -1.59 20.57 -7.35
N ASN A 248 -1.75 20.73 -8.67
CA ASN A 248 -2.78 20.02 -9.42
C ASN A 248 -2.56 18.50 -9.38
N GLU A 249 -1.31 18.05 -9.46
CA GLU A 249 -0.97 16.63 -9.35
C GLU A 249 -1.29 16.06 -7.96
N ALA A 250 -0.94 16.79 -6.90
CA ALA A 250 -1.25 16.40 -5.52
C ALA A 250 -2.77 16.36 -5.25
N GLU A 251 -3.54 17.29 -5.80
CA GLU A 251 -5.00 17.29 -5.69
C GLU A 251 -5.65 16.18 -6.53
N ALA A 252 -5.12 15.88 -7.71
CA ALA A 252 -5.59 14.77 -8.54
C ALA A 252 -5.36 13.41 -7.86
N GLU A 253 -4.20 13.21 -7.22
CA GLU A 253 -3.91 12.02 -6.42
C GLU A 253 -4.87 11.90 -5.23
N ALA A 254 -5.10 12.99 -4.49
CA ALA A 254 -6.02 13.01 -3.35
C ALA A 254 -7.47 12.70 -3.77
N GLY A 255 -7.90 13.21 -4.93
CA GLY A 255 -9.23 12.93 -5.50
C GLY A 255 -9.42 11.50 -5.99
N ALA A 256 -8.34 10.80 -6.37
CA ALA A 256 -8.39 9.40 -6.77
C ALA A 256 -8.50 8.45 -5.57
N VAL A 257 -7.91 8.80 -4.42
CA VAL A 257 -7.99 8.02 -3.17
C VAL A 257 -9.39 8.07 -2.54
N GLY A 258 -10.13 9.17 -2.73
CA GLY A 258 -11.49 9.33 -2.20
C GLY A 258 -12.62 8.69 -3.03
N LYS A 259 -12.30 7.99 -4.12
CA LYS A 259 -13.27 7.32 -5.02
C LYS A 259 -13.22 5.79 -4.99
N LEU A 260 -12.45 5.21 -4.05
CA LEU A 260 -12.38 3.78 -3.76
C LEU A 260 -12.94 3.52 -2.35
#